data_AF-A0A2V9SL20-F1
#
_entry.id   AF-A0A2V9SL20-F1
#
_cell.length_a   1.000
_cell.length_b   1.000
_cell.length_c   1.000
_cell.angle_alpha   90.00
_cell.angle_beta   90.00
_cell.angle_gamma   90.00
#
_symmetry.space_group_name_H-M   'P 1'
#
loop_
_entity.id
_entity.type
_entity.pdbx_description
1 polymer ?
#
loop_
_entity_poly.entity_id
_entity_poly.type
_entity_poly.pdbx_seq_one_letter_code
_entity_poly.pdbx_strand_id
1 'polypeptide(L)'
;MIVAFAMIVATSLWMVYLRCPGCPYIAGIFMVWGATASAPSWGVRPQMFSLLLASIFLLILEHSDEHPRLLLWTAPLTVLWVNLHGGYLVGIGLTILFLVGNVLEVMFGSENWKQAAPHLRRLALVLVACLAVVPLNANGIRMYRYPLETLRSRSMQTYVDEWFSPNFHQAKELPFLCMLLAVLLALGLSPRRLRAREVLLLLATTWMALRSVRHIPIFVLVTVPILSASAQFWLDERGAGSWVGSTVSSPRSRRRLVNAVVMVAFVVFTILRVRVVIRDQPKTEAQHFPAGTVSFLARQRPPGPILNNYNWGGYFIAKLYPEYRVFIDGRADLYGDSFMDDFYATYHLTEGWKRPIEQWQIRTILLPPDAPLVTALRSQPGWKQIYSDSQSVVLTTDVRP
;
A
#
# COMPACT_ATOMS: atom_id res chain seq x y z
N MET A 1 8.61 8.59 13.52
CA MET A 1 7.88 8.32 12.26
C MET A 1 7.51 6.85 12.09
N ILE A 2 8.47 5.90 12.08
CA ILE A 2 8.21 4.45 11.90
C ILE A 2 7.14 3.91 12.87
N VAL A 3 7.25 4.23 14.17
CA VAL A 3 6.27 3.81 15.19
C VAL A 3 4.86 4.32 14.90
N ALA A 4 4.72 5.56 14.42
CA ALA A 4 3.42 6.14 14.08
C ALA A 4 2.77 5.42 12.87
N PHE A 5 3.55 5.11 11.84
CA PHE A 5 3.05 4.34 10.69
C PHE A 5 2.72 2.89 11.06
N ALA A 6 3.50 2.27 11.94
CA ALA A 6 3.18 0.95 12.48
C ALA A 6 1.85 0.98 13.26
N MET A 7 1.59 2.02 14.05
CA MET A 7 0.31 2.22 14.75
C MET A 7 -0.86 2.41 13.77
N ILE A 8 -0.67 3.15 12.68
CA ILE A 8 -1.70 3.33 11.63
C ILE A 8 -2.05 1.99 10.99
N VAL A 9 -1.05 1.20 10.59
CA VAL A 9 -1.26 -0.14 10.00
C VAL A 9 -1.95 -1.04 11.02
N ALA A 10 -1.45 -1.11 12.27
CA ALA A 10 -2.03 -1.93 13.32
C ALA A 10 -3.49 -1.55 13.60
N THR A 11 -3.82 -0.26 13.60
CA THR A 11 -5.21 0.22 13.79
C THR A 11 -6.09 -0.18 12.60
N SER A 12 -5.57 -0.12 11.38
CA SER A 12 -6.29 -0.56 10.18
C SER A 12 -6.66 -2.04 10.27
N LEU A 13 -5.68 -2.88 10.66
CA LEU A 13 -5.88 -4.32 10.84
C LEU A 13 -6.78 -4.62 12.04
N TRP A 14 -6.67 -3.86 13.13
CA TRP A 14 -7.59 -3.96 14.27
C TRP A 14 -9.05 -3.71 13.84
N MET A 15 -9.30 -2.71 12.99
CA MET A 15 -10.65 -2.46 12.46
C MET A 15 -11.16 -3.62 11.59
N VAL A 16 -10.28 -4.29 10.84
CA VAL A 16 -10.63 -5.53 10.12
C VAL A 16 -10.99 -6.65 11.09
N TYR A 17 -10.20 -6.82 12.16
CA TYR A 17 -10.49 -7.80 13.22
C TYR A 17 -11.85 -7.55 13.88
N LEU A 18 -12.22 -6.29 14.15
CA LEU A 18 -13.53 -5.94 14.70
C LEU A 18 -14.71 -6.29 13.77
N ARG A 19 -14.46 -6.40 12.46
CA ARG A 19 -15.46 -6.80 11.45
C ARG A 19 -15.58 -8.31 11.30
N CYS A 20 -14.70 -9.10 11.92
CA CYS A 20 -14.74 -10.55 11.84
C CYS A 20 -15.80 -11.11 12.82
N PRO A 21 -16.79 -11.86 12.34
CA PRO A 21 -17.79 -12.48 13.22
C PRO A 21 -17.23 -13.73 13.91
N GLY A 22 -17.86 -14.12 15.02
CA GLY A 22 -17.63 -15.41 15.66
C GLY A 22 -16.46 -15.45 16.64
N CYS A 23 -15.69 -16.54 16.59
CA CYS A 23 -14.62 -16.81 17.56
C CYS A 23 -13.43 -15.84 17.37
N PRO A 24 -12.98 -15.15 18.44
CA PRO A 24 -11.89 -14.17 18.34
C PRO A 24 -10.55 -14.80 17.90
N TYR A 25 -10.33 -16.09 18.16
CA TYR A 25 -9.10 -16.77 17.75
C TYR A 25 -9.08 -17.06 16.25
N ILE A 26 -10.23 -17.40 15.64
CA ILE A 26 -10.33 -17.59 14.18
C ILE A 26 -10.07 -16.26 13.48
N ALA A 27 -10.74 -15.21 13.95
CA ALA A 27 -10.50 -13.84 13.48
C ALA A 27 -9.02 -13.45 13.60
N GLY A 28 -8.37 -13.78 14.74
CA GLY A 28 -6.95 -13.56 14.95
C GLY A 28 -6.05 -14.28 13.95
N ILE A 29 -6.33 -15.54 13.62
CA ILE A 29 -5.56 -16.33 12.64
C ILE A 29 -5.65 -15.69 11.24
N PHE A 30 -6.87 -15.40 10.76
CA PHE A 30 -7.04 -14.75 9.47
C PHE A 30 -6.50 -13.33 9.45
N MET A 31 -6.52 -12.63 10.58
CA MET A 31 -5.90 -11.33 10.71
C MET A 31 -4.38 -11.40 10.58
N VAL A 32 -3.72 -12.36 11.24
CA VAL A 32 -2.27 -12.57 11.09
C VAL A 32 -1.93 -12.97 9.65
N TRP A 33 -2.75 -13.79 9.00
CA TRP A 33 -2.56 -14.12 7.58
C TRP A 33 -2.74 -12.91 6.66
N GLY A 34 -3.78 -12.10 6.87
CA GLY A 34 -3.95 -10.85 6.12
C GLY A 34 -2.79 -9.87 6.36
N ALA A 35 -2.28 -9.83 7.58
CA ALA A 35 -1.12 -9.02 7.95
C ALA A 35 0.13 -9.48 7.18
N THR A 36 0.41 -10.79 7.11
CA THR A 36 1.57 -11.31 6.36
C THR A 36 1.43 -11.11 4.85
N ALA A 37 0.23 -11.27 4.30
CA ALA A 37 -0.04 -11.04 2.88
C ALA A 37 0.13 -9.56 2.48
N SER A 38 -0.24 -8.63 3.35
CA SER A 38 -0.14 -7.19 3.06
C SER A 38 1.19 -6.55 3.47
N ALA A 39 2.00 -7.23 4.29
CA ALA A 39 3.27 -6.74 4.81
C ALA A 39 4.25 -6.20 3.75
N PRO A 40 4.40 -6.80 2.55
CA PRO A 40 5.32 -6.27 1.54
C PRO A 40 4.99 -4.85 1.07
N SER A 41 3.74 -4.41 1.22
CA SER A 41 3.29 -3.07 0.83
C SER A 41 3.39 -2.04 1.96
N TRP A 42 3.77 -2.45 3.17
CA TRP A 42 3.85 -1.54 4.31
C TRP A 42 5.12 -0.69 4.25
N GLY A 43 4.99 0.57 4.63
CA GLY A 43 6.10 1.49 4.68
C GLY A 43 5.70 2.82 5.27
N VAL A 44 6.69 3.70 5.45
CA VAL A 44 6.45 5.07 5.90
C VAL A 44 6.01 5.92 4.71
N ARG A 45 4.74 5.75 4.30
CA ARG A 45 4.18 6.33 3.07
C ARG A 45 2.73 6.76 3.27
N PRO A 46 2.27 7.85 2.62
CA PRO A 46 0.88 8.31 2.73
C PRO A 46 -0.18 7.23 2.41
N GLN A 47 0.16 6.22 1.60
CA GLN A 47 -0.70 5.07 1.32
C GLN A 47 -1.19 4.32 2.58
N MET A 48 -0.47 4.36 3.70
CA MET A 48 -0.93 3.72 4.93
C MET A 48 -2.16 4.42 5.54
N PHE A 49 -2.31 5.74 5.33
CA PHE A 49 -3.55 6.43 5.68
C PHE A 49 -4.72 5.96 4.81
N SER A 50 -4.47 5.66 3.53
CA SER A 50 -5.47 5.04 2.65
C SER A 50 -5.95 3.70 3.17
N LEU A 51 -5.05 2.87 3.71
CA LEU A 51 -5.42 1.59 4.32
C LEU A 51 -6.35 1.79 5.53
N LEU A 52 -6.00 2.72 6.40
CA LEU A 52 -6.80 3.06 7.59
C LEU A 52 -8.18 3.60 7.19
N LEU A 53 -8.22 4.60 6.32
CA LEU A 53 -9.47 5.22 5.91
C LEU A 53 -10.37 4.26 5.14
N ALA A 54 -9.80 3.36 4.31
CA ALA A 54 -10.55 2.28 3.67
C ALA A 54 -11.14 1.30 4.69
N SER A 55 -10.40 0.95 5.75
CA SER A 55 -10.89 0.07 6.81
C SER A 55 -12.04 0.70 7.61
N ILE A 56 -11.96 2.01 7.90
CA ILE A 56 -13.05 2.79 8.51
C ILE A 56 -14.25 2.87 7.58
N PHE A 57 -14.02 3.12 6.28
CA PHE A 57 -15.09 3.16 5.28
C PHE A 57 -15.86 1.85 5.23
N LEU A 58 -15.16 0.72 5.17
CA LEU A 58 -15.80 -0.60 5.19
C LEU A 58 -16.58 -0.83 6.47
N LEU A 59 -16.04 -0.46 7.64
CA LEU A 59 -16.74 -0.58 8.91
C LEU A 59 -18.05 0.24 8.91
N ILE A 60 -17.99 1.49 8.44
CA ILE A 60 -19.17 2.36 8.31
C ILE A 60 -20.20 1.76 7.36
N LEU A 61 -19.78 1.33 6.17
CA LEU A 61 -20.66 0.78 5.15
C LEU A 61 -21.33 -0.51 5.63
N GLU A 62 -20.61 -1.42 6.28
CA GLU A 62 -21.16 -2.68 6.79
C GLU A 62 -22.19 -2.49 7.92
N HIS A 63 -21.98 -1.50 8.79
CA HIS A 63 -22.90 -1.21 9.90
C HIS A 63 -23.99 -0.18 9.53
N SER A 64 -24.00 0.31 8.29
CA SER A 64 -24.95 1.36 7.89
C SER A 64 -26.38 0.87 7.71
N ASP A 65 -26.60 -0.45 7.64
CA ASP A 65 -27.92 -1.08 7.67
C ASP A 65 -28.58 -0.86 9.05
N GLU A 66 -27.84 -1.11 10.14
CA GLU A 66 -28.30 -0.97 11.52
C GLU A 66 -28.17 0.46 12.06
N HIS A 67 -27.13 1.17 11.63
CA HIS A 67 -26.75 2.48 12.13
C HIS A 67 -26.56 3.47 10.97
N PRO A 68 -27.64 3.91 10.31
CA PRO A 68 -27.55 4.69 9.07
C PRO A 68 -26.91 6.07 9.23
N ARG A 69 -26.88 6.61 10.46
CA ARG A 69 -26.21 7.87 10.77
C ARG A 69 -24.69 7.78 10.58
N LEU A 70 -24.10 6.58 10.62
CA LEU A 70 -22.67 6.38 10.38
C LEU A 70 -22.25 6.85 8.98
N LEU A 71 -23.15 6.75 7.99
CA LEU A 71 -22.87 7.17 6.62
C LEU A 71 -22.52 8.66 6.51
N LEU A 72 -22.99 9.51 7.44
CA LEU A 72 -22.67 10.95 7.45
C LEU A 72 -21.17 11.21 7.63
N TRP A 73 -20.41 10.26 8.21
CA TRP A 73 -18.97 10.39 8.40
C TRP A 73 -18.15 10.15 7.13
N THR A 74 -18.72 9.51 6.10
CA THR A 74 -17.99 9.21 4.86
C THR A 74 -17.56 10.46 4.08
N ALA A 75 -18.36 11.53 4.08
CA ALA A 75 -18.00 12.77 3.42
C ALA A 75 -16.87 13.53 4.15
N PRO A 76 -16.92 13.77 5.49
CA PRO A 76 -15.78 14.28 6.25
C PRO A 76 -14.51 13.42 6.09
N LEU A 77 -14.65 12.09 6.10
CA LEU A 77 -13.53 11.18 5.86
C LEU A 77 -12.97 11.34 4.44
N THR A 78 -13.81 11.53 3.43
CA THR A 78 -13.36 11.80 2.05
C THR A 78 -12.59 13.12 1.97
N VAL A 79 -13.02 14.18 2.68
CA VAL A 79 -12.27 15.45 2.77
C VAL A 79 -10.89 15.23 3.39
N LEU A 80 -10.82 14.51 4.50
CA LEU A 80 -9.54 14.15 5.10
C LEU A 80 -8.68 13.33 4.12
N TRP A 81 -9.28 12.36 3.46
CA TRP A 81 -8.60 11.42 2.58
C TRP A 81 -8.00 12.11 1.35
N VAL A 82 -8.78 12.94 0.65
CA VAL A 82 -8.31 13.63 -0.57
C VAL A 82 -7.13 14.57 -0.28
N ASN A 83 -7.00 15.07 0.95
CA ASN A 83 -5.86 15.89 1.39
C ASN A 83 -4.65 15.08 1.88
N LEU A 84 -4.83 13.79 2.17
CA LEU A 84 -3.74 12.91 2.60
C LEU A 84 -3.16 12.07 1.46
N HIS A 85 -4.00 11.51 0.58
CA HIS A 85 -3.57 10.56 -0.44
C HIS A 85 -4.60 10.39 -1.57
N GLY A 86 -4.12 10.17 -2.81
CA GLY A 86 -4.97 9.93 -3.99
C GLY A 86 -5.83 8.66 -3.94
N GLY A 87 -5.63 7.80 -2.95
CA GLY A 87 -6.43 6.59 -2.74
C GLY A 87 -7.85 6.83 -2.22
N TYR A 88 -8.30 8.07 -2.05
CA TYR A 88 -9.71 8.40 -1.71
C TYR A 88 -10.71 7.80 -2.70
N LEU A 89 -10.28 7.57 -3.95
CA LEU A 89 -11.08 6.90 -4.97
C LEU A 89 -11.52 5.49 -4.54
N VAL A 90 -10.76 4.82 -3.68
CA VAL A 90 -11.15 3.53 -3.09
C VAL A 90 -12.42 3.68 -2.25
N GLY A 91 -12.55 4.73 -1.43
CA GLY A 91 -13.76 4.97 -0.63
C GLY A 91 -15.01 5.20 -1.50
N ILE A 92 -14.85 5.96 -2.59
CA ILE A 92 -15.91 6.16 -3.59
C ILE A 92 -16.29 4.81 -4.24
N GLY A 93 -15.29 4.04 -4.69
CA GLY A 93 -15.49 2.73 -5.28
C GLY A 93 -16.20 1.75 -4.35
N LEU A 94 -15.80 1.70 -3.07
CA LEU A 94 -16.47 0.89 -2.05
C LEU A 94 -17.95 1.28 -1.90
N THR A 95 -18.24 2.59 -1.85
CA THR A 95 -19.63 3.08 -1.74
C THR A 95 -20.46 2.66 -2.96
N ILE A 96 -19.89 2.73 -4.17
CA ILE A 96 -20.54 2.27 -5.40
C ILE A 96 -20.79 0.76 -5.35
N LEU A 97 -19.81 -0.05 -4.94
CA LEU A 97 -19.95 -1.51 -4.85
C LEU A 97 -21.01 -1.92 -3.83
N PHE A 98 -21.13 -1.21 -2.70
CA PHE A 98 -22.22 -1.42 -1.74
C PHE A 98 -23.58 -1.04 -2.33
N LEU A 99 -23.68 0.10 -3.01
CA LEU A 99 -24.92 0.54 -3.64
C LEU A 99 -25.38 -0.47 -4.70
N VAL A 100 -24.49 -0.88 -5.61
CA VAL A 100 -24.79 -1.87 -6.66
C VAL A 100 -25.12 -3.23 -6.05
N GLY A 101 -24.36 -3.67 -5.04
CA GLY A 101 -24.61 -4.94 -4.35
C GLY A 101 -26.00 -5.01 -3.70
N ASN A 102 -26.41 -3.96 -2.99
CA ASN A 102 -27.75 -3.88 -2.41
C ASN A 102 -28.85 -3.80 -3.49
N VAL A 103 -28.61 -3.15 -4.63
CA VAL A 103 -29.55 -3.18 -5.77
C VAL A 103 -29.69 -4.59 -6.33
N LEU A 104 -28.59 -5.32 -6.50
CA LEU A 104 -28.62 -6.72 -6.96
C LEU A 104 -29.37 -7.62 -5.97
N GLU A 105 -29.22 -7.40 -4.66
CA GLU A 105 -29.96 -8.15 -3.64
C GLU A 105 -31.48 -7.96 -3.76
N VAL A 106 -31.93 -6.75 -4.10
CA VAL A 106 -33.35 -6.50 -4.43
C VAL A 106 -33.74 -7.16 -5.76
N MET A 107 -32.93 -7.02 -6.81
CA MET A 107 -33.23 -7.57 -8.13
C MET A 107 -33.34 -9.10 -8.13
N PHE A 108 -32.50 -9.78 -7.35
CA PHE A 108 -32.52 -11.23 -7.19
C PHE A 108 -33.52 -11.72 -6.13
N GLY A 109 -34.35 -10.82 -5.58
CA GLY A 109 -35.40 -11.17 -4.63
C GLY A 109 -34.90 -11.59 -3.24
N SER A 110 -33.63 -11.29 -2.91
CA SER A 110 -33.08 -11.54 -1.58
C SER A 110 -33.56 -10.49 -0.56
N GLU A 111 -33.90 -9.29 -1.02
CA GLU A 111 -34.47 -8.22 -0.20
C GLU A 111 -35.69 -7.56 -0.87
N ASN A 112 -36.60 -7.00 -0.06
CA ASN A 112 -37.76 -6.27 -0.56
C ASN A 112 -37.42 -4.80 -0.81
N TRP A 113 -37.79 -4.26 -1.99
CA TRP A 113 -37.57 -2.85 -2.35
C TRP A 113 -38.06 -1.86 -1.28
N LYS A 114 -39.22 -2.10 -0.65
CA LYS A 114 -39.75 -1.19 0.38
C LYS A 114 -38.83 -1.06 1.59
N GLN A 115 -38.09 -2.14 1.91
CA GLN A 115 -37.14 -2.18 3.02
C GLN A 115 -35.78 -1.61 2.62
N ALA A 116 -35.30 -1.91 1.40
CA ALA A 116 -34.00 -1.47 0.90
C ALA A 116 -33.97 0.00 0.44
N ALA A 117 -35.08 0.54 -0.09
CA ALA A 117 -35.11 1.85 -0.73
C ALA A 117 -34.60 3.01 0.15
N PRO A 118 -34.93 3.12 1.45
CA PRO A 118 -34.39 4.18 2.31
C PRO A 118 -32.86 4.10 2.42
N HIS A 119 -32.30 2.91 2.55
CA HIS A 119 -30.86 2.70 2.65
C HIS A 119 -30.14 3.00 1.32
N LEU A 120 -30.68 2.50 0.20
CA LEU A 120 -30.18 2.80 -1.15
C LEU A 120 -30.16 4.31 -1.44
N ARG A 121 -31.22 5.05 -1.05
CA ARG A 121 -31.26 6.51 -1.16
C ARG A 121 -30.16 7.18 -0.34
N ARG A 122 -29.91 6.73 0.89
CA ARG A 122 -28.84 7.27 1.73
C ARG A 122 -27.47 7.01 1.12
N LEU A 123 -27.19 5.79 0.64
CA LEU A 123 -25.95 5.47 -0.05
C LEU A 123 -25.74 6.34 -1.30
N ALA A 124 -26.79 6.55 -2.11
CA ALA A 124 -26.73 7.42 -3.28
C ALA A 124 -26.45 8.88 -2.90
N LEU A 125 -27.15 9.43 -1.89
CA LEU A 125 -26.91 10.79 -1.40
C LEU A 125 -25.49 10.96 -0.85
N VAL A 126 -25.01 9.97 -0.12
CA VAL A 126 -23.67 9.96 0.46
C VAL A 126 -22.60 9.84 -0.63
N LEU A 127 -22.83 9.03 -1.67
CA LEU A 127 -21.96 8.97 -2.83
C LEU A 127 -21.84 10.35 -3.51
N VAL A 128 -22.97 11.03 -3.71
CA VAL A 128 -23.00 12.40 -4.25
C VAL A 128 -22.25 13.37 -3.32
N ALA A 129 -22.46 13.28 -2.01
CA ALA A 129 -21.76 14.11 -1.03
C ALA A 129 -20.24 13.87 -1.05
N CYS A 130 -19.80 12.62 -1.06
CA CYS A 130 -18.39 12.23 -1.17
C CYS A 130 -17.77 12.77 -2.47
N LEU A 131 -18.49 12.70 -3.59
CA LEU A 131 -18.03 13.29 -4.85
C LEU A 131 -17.96 14.82 -4.77
N ALA A 132 -18.97 15.48 -4.20
CA ALA A 132 -19.04 16.95 -4.11
C ALA A 132 -17.92 17.56 -3.25
N VAL A 133 -17.37 16.81 -2.29
CA VAL A 133 -16.30 17.30 -1.41
C VAL A 133 -14.89 17.05 -1.93
N VAL A 134 -14.70 16.29 -3.03
CA VAL A 134 -13.39 16.04 -3.64
C VAL A 134 -12.63 17.35 -3.98
N PRO A 135 -13.27 18.43 -4.47
CA PRO A 135 -12.58 19.69 -4.74
C PRO A 135 -12.10 20.44 -3.49
N LEU A 136 -12.42 19.98 -2.27
CA LEU A 136 -11.88 20.53 -1.02
C LEU A 136 -10.43 20.07 -0.78
N ASN A 137 -9.61 20.18 -1.82
CA ASN A 137 -8.17 19.94 -1.85
C ASN A 137 -7.50 21.15 -2.49
N ALA A 138 -6.23 21.41 -2.19
CA ALA A 138 -5.48 22.53 -2.79
C ALA A 138 -5.46 22.51 -4.34
N ASN A 139 -5.55 21.33 -4.96
CA ASN A 139 -5.63 21.15 -6.41
C ASN A 139 -7.06 21.26 -6.98
N GLY A 140 -8.07 21.45 -6.13
CA GLY A 140 -9.47 21.63 -6.52
C GLY A 140 -10.02 20.48 -7.37
N ILE A 141 -10.73 20.85 -8.45
CA ILE A 141 -11.37 19.92 -9.39
C ILE A 141 -10.37 18.97 -10.08
N ARG A 142 -9.07 19.32 -10.13
CA ARG A 142 -8.04 18.44 -10.73
C ARG A 142 -7.93 17.10 -10.00
N MET A 143 -8.37 17.02 -8.74
CA MET A 143 -8.37 15.76 -8.01
C MET A 143 -9.21 14.68 -8.70
N TYR A 144 -10.28 14.99 -9.44
CA TYR A 144 -11.04 13.96 -10.15
C TYR A 144 -10.24 13.24 -11.24
N ARG A 145 -9.31 13.93 -11.91
CA ARG A 145 -8.48 13.35 -12.98
C ARG A 145 -7.17 12.75 -12.46
N TYR A 146 -6.66 13.23 -11.32
CA TYR A 146 -5.36 12.81 -10.78
C TYR A 146 -5.23 11.29 -10.62
N PRO A 147 -6.17 10.56 -9.97
CA PRO A 147 -6.09 9.09 -9.91
C PRO A 147 -6.12 8.42 -11.29
N LEU A 148 -6.84 8.98 -12.26
CA LEU A 148 -6.91 8.44 -13.63
C LEU A 148 -5.58 8.66 -14.37
N GLU A 149 -4.95 9.81 -14.20
CA GLU A 149 -3.62 10.10 -14.73
C GLU A 149 -2.58 9.13 -14.15
N THR A 150 -2.62 8.89 -12.84
CA THR A 150 -1.75 7.91 -12.18
C THR A 150 -2.00 6.48 -12.68
N LEU A 151 -3.25 6.04 -12.77
CA LEU A 151 -3.63 4.70 -13.24
C LEU A 151 -3.35 4.46 -14.74
N ARG A 152 -3.19 5.53 -15.52
CA ARG A 152 -2.93 5.47 -16.97
C ARG A 152 -1.48 5.77 -17.35
N SER A 153 -0.68 6.27 -16.41
CA SER A 153 0.75 6.50 -16.63
C SER A 153 1.43 5.20 -17.02
N ARG A 154 2.01 5.19 -18.23
CA ARG A 154 2.74 4.03 -18.75
C ARG A 154 4.04 3.85 -18.00
N SER A 155 4.73 4.96 -17.73
CA SER A 155 6.04 4.93 -17.06
C SER A 155 5.94 4.36 -15.66
N MET A 156 4.93 4.77 -14.88
CA MET A 156 4.69 4.22 -13.54
C MET A 156 4.39 2.72 -13.58
N GLN A 157 3.55 2.27 -14.51
CA GLN A 157 3.20 0.85 -14.66
C GLN A 157 4.37 -0.01 -15.17
N THR A 158 5.36 0.60 -15.83
CA THR A 158 6.49 -0.13 -16.45
C THR A 158 7.74 -0.12 -15.58
N TYR A 159 7.97 0.95 -14.81
CA TYR A 159 9.26 1.18 -14.15
C TYR A 159 9.19 1.13 -12.63
N VAL A 160 8.00 1.13 -12.03
CA VAL A 160 7.84 1.13 -10.57
C VAL A 160 7.26 -0.20 -10.12
N ASP A 161 8.09 -0.99 -9.44
CA ASP A 161 7.78 -2.38 -9.02
C ASP A 161 6.43 -2.54 -8.30
N GLU A 162 5.99 -1.53 -7.53
CA GLU A 162 4.73 -1.61 -6.79
C GLU A 162 3.50 -1.71 -7.70
N TRP A 163 3.63 -1.32 -8.98
CA TRP A 163 2.57 -1.40 -9.98
C TRP A 163 2.49 -2.74 -10.70
N PHE A 164 3.47 -3.62 -10.52
CA PHE A 164 3.50 -4.91 -11.20
C PHE A 164 2.51 -5.90 -10.59
N SER A 165 2.04 -6.84 -11.42
CA SER A 165 1.32 -8.01 -10.94
C SER A 165 2.15 -8.81 -9.93
N PRO A 166 1.51 -9.46 -8.94
CA PRO A 166 2.20 -10.32 -7.99
C PRO A 166 2.98 -11.43 -8.70
N ASN A 167 4.25 -11.62 -8.32
CA ASN A 167 5.06 -12.73 -8.79
C ASN A 167 5.01 -13.87 -7.78
N PHE A 168 4.18 -14.88 -8.05
CA PHE A 168 3.96 -16.02 -7.17
C PHE A 168 5.16 -16.99 -7.03
N HIS A 169 6.21 -16.82 -7.82
CA HIS A 169 7.49 -17.52 -7.58
C HIS A 169 8.31 -16.89 -6.45
N GLN A 170 7.94 -15.70 -5.98
CA GLN A 170 8.61 -15.04 -4.86
C GLN A 170 7.91 -15.41 -3.54
N ALA A 171 8.68 -15.90 -2.57
CA ALA A 171 8.15 -16.36 -1.27
C ALA A 171 7.33 -15.29 -0.52
N LYS A 172 7.66 -14.00 -0.73
CA LYS A 172 6.95 -12.87 -0.10
C LYS A 172 5.48 -12.74 -0.55
N GLU A 173 5.13 -13.23 -1.75
CA GLU A 173 3.76 -13.15 -2.31
C GLU A 173 2.94 -14.44 -2.06
N LEU A 174 3.57 -15.50 -1.55
CA LEU A 174 2.90 -16.78 -1.27
C LEU A 174 1.74 -16.66 -0.26
N PRO A 175 1.81 -15.86 0.81
CA PRO A 175 0.66 -15.67 1.71
C PRO A 175 -0.57 -15.13 0.99
N PHE A 176 -0.40 -14.21 0.04
CA PHE A 176 -1.50 -13.70 -0.79
C PHE A 176 -2.05 -14.78 -1.72
N LEU A 177 -1.19 -15.57 -2.40
CA LEU A 177 -1.62 -16.68 -3.24
C LEU A 177 -2.46 -17.70 -2.45
N CYS A 178 -1.97 -18.14 -1.28
CA CYS A 178 -2.70 -19.09 -0.46
C CYS A 178 -4.06 -18.52 -0.03
N MET A 179 -4.14 -17.21 0.24
CA MET A 179 -5.39 -16.56 0.61
C MET A 179 -6.39 -16.53 -0.56
N LEU A 180 -5.90 -16.28 -1.78
CA LEU A 180 -6.71 -16.38 -2.99
C LEU A 180 -7.27 -17.79 -3.20
N LEU A 181 -6.43 -18.82 -3.04
CA LEU A 181 -6.87 -20.22 -3.09
C LEU A 181 -7.88 -20.54 -1.99
N ALA A 182 -7.68 -20.02 -0.78
CA ALA A 182 -8.64 -20.18 0.32
C ALA A 182 -10.00 -19.52 0.03
N VAL A 183 -10.03 -18.38 -0.68
CA VAL A 183 -11.28 -17.76 -1.15
C VAL A 183 -11.98 -18.67 -2.15
N LEU A 184 -11.26 -19.21 -3.14
CA LEU A 184 -11.86 -20.14 -4.11
C LEU A 184 -12.42 -21.39 -3.44
N LEU A 185 -11.68 -21.96 -2.49
CA LEU A 185 -12.14 -23.08 -1.68
C LEU A 185 -13.36 -22.71 -0.82
N ALA A 186 -13.36 -21.54 -0.20
CA ALA A 186 -14.50 -21.06 0.59
C ALA A 186 -15.74 -20.85 -0.29
N LEU A 187 -15.60 -20.31 -1.50
CA LEU A 187 -16.73 -20.14 -2.43
C LEU A 187 -17.30 -21.48 -2.92
N GLY A 188 -16.45 -22.50 -3.12
CA GLY A 188 -16.88 -23.81 -3.61
C GLY A 188 -17.34 -24.79 -2.53
N LEU A 189 -16.81 -24.66 -1.30
CA LEU A 189 -17.00 -25.64 -0.23
C LEU A 189 -17.71 -25.07 1.01
N SER A 190 -17.76 -23.74 1.17
CA SER A 190 -18.47 -23.16 2.32
C SER A 190 -19.98 -23.22 2.09
N PRO A 191 -20.75 -23.66 3.08
CA PRO A 191 -22.21 -23.63 3.00
C PRO A 191 -22.76 -22.23 3.25
N ARG A 192 -21.92 -21.29 3.71
CA ARG A 192 -22.28 -19.87 3.82
C ARG A 192 -22.43 -19.27 2.42
N ARG A 193 -23.64 -18.80 2.11
CA ARG A 193 -23.88 -17.99 0.92
C ARG A 193 -23.39 -16.57 1.15
N LEU A 194 -22.56 -16.07 0.24
CA LEU A 194 -22.13 -14.68 0.25
C LEU A 194 -23.24 -13.76 -0.29
N ARG A 195 -23.33 -12.58 0.29
CA ARG A 195 -24.16 -11.48 -0.19
C ARG A 195 -23.63 -10.94 -1.52
N ALA A 196 -24.49 -10.34 -2.35
CA ALA A 196 -24.06 -9.83 -3.65
C ALA A 196 -22.99 -8.75 -3.50
N ARG A 197 -23.11 -7.90 -2.47
CA ARG A 197 -22.08 -6.90 -2.13
C ARG A 197 -20.73 -7.52 -1.76
N GLU A 198 -20.72 -8.63 -1.01
CA GLU A 198 -19.48 -9.34 -0.64
C GLU A 198 -18.80 -9.93 -1.88
N VAL A 199 -19.58 -10.52 -2.80
CA VAL A 199 -19.07 -11.04 -4.08
C VAL A 199 -18.47 -9.92 -4.93
N LEU A 200 -19.17 -8.81 -5.09
CA LEU A 200 -18.67 -7.67 -5.86
C LEU A 200 -17.39 -7.09 -5.28
N LEU A 201 -17.31 -6.92 -3.96
CA LEU A 201 -16.10 -6.45 -3.27
C LEU A 201 -14.94 -7.43 -3.45
N LEU A 202 -15.17 -8.73 -3.31
CA LEU A 202 -14.15 -9.75 -3.54
C LEU A 202 -13.65 -9.71 -4.98
N LEU A 203 -14.53 -9.71 -5.97
CA LEU A 203 -14.14 -9.67 -7.38
C LEU A 203 -13.34 -8.41 -7.72
N ALA A 204 -13.83 -7.24 -7.30
CA ALA A 204 -13.17 -5.96 -7.57
C ALA A 204 -11.78 -5.90 -6.91
N THR A 205 -11.69 -6.23 -5.62
CA THR A 205 -10.40 -6.15 -4.90
C THR A 205 -9.42 -7.26 -5.31
N THR A 206 -9.91 -8.45 -5.68
CA THR A 206 -9.08 -9.52 -6.27
C THR A 206 -8.49 -9.07 -7.59
N TRP A 207 -9.31 -8.52 -8.49
CA TRP A 207 -8.83 -7.99 -9.76
C TRP A 207 -7.77 -6.89 -9.56
N MET A 208 -8.01 -5.95 -8.63
CA MET A 208 -7.03 -4.92 -8.29
C MET A 208 -5.72 -5.50 -7.77
N ALA A 209 -5.78 -6.46 -6.84
CA ALA A 209 -4.60 -7.10 -6.24
C ALA A 209 -3.81 -7.96 -7.24
N LEU A 210 -4.47 -8.62 -8.19
CA LEU A 210 -3.82 -9.36 -9.27
C LEU A 210 -3.19 -8.43 -10.31
N ARG A 211 -3.77 -7.24 -10.51
CA ARG A 211 -3.19 -6.23 -11.41
C ARG A 211 -1.96 -5.57 -10.81
N SER A 212 -1.93 -5.35 -9.50
CA SER A 212 -0.82 -4.67 -8.85
C SER A 212 -0.69 -5.04 -7.37
N VAL A 213 0.54 -5.37 -6.95
CA VAL A 213 0.87 -5.73 -5.56
C VAL A 213 0.46 -4.65 -4.55
N ARG A 214 0.46 -3.37 -4.93
CA ARG A 214 0.05 -2.26 -4.07
C ARG A 214 -1.40 -2.34 -3.58
N HIS A 215 -2.25 -3.12 -4.25
CA HIS A 215 -3.66 -3.27 -3.93
C HIS A 215 -3.95 -4.51 -3.06
N ILE A 216 -2.97 -5.38 -2.80
CA ILE A 216 -3.10 -6.52 -1.89
C ILE A 216 -3.63 -6.10 -0.49
N PRO A 217 -3.16 -4.99 0.13
CA PRO A 217 -3.71 -4.56 1.40
C PRO A 217 -5.22 -4.26 1.38
N ILE A 218 -5.75 -3.72 0.27
CA ILE A 218 -7.19 -3.43 0.13
C ILE A 218 -7.99 -4.74 -0.03
N PHE A 219 -7.46 -5.71 -0.78
CA PHE A 219 -8.02 -7.06 -0.83
C PHE A 219 -8.09 -7.69 0.56
N VAL A 220 -7.03 -7.58 1.36
CA VAL A 220 -7.00 -8.10 2.74
C VAL A 220 -8.12 -7.50 3.60
N LEU A 221 -8.44 -6.21 3.45
CA LEU A 221 -9.51 -5.57 4.23
C LEU A 221 -10.89 -6.20 3.98
N VAL A 222 -11.12 -6.75 2.78
CA VAL A 222 -12.39 -7.39 2.39
C VAL A 222 -12.35 -8.88 2.71
N THR A 223 -11.24 -9.54 2.39
CA THR A 223 -11.16 -11.00 2.39
C THR A 223 -11.02 -11.59 3.78
N VAL A 224 -10.34 -10.91 4.72
CA VAL A 224 -10.17 -11.43 6.10
C VAL A 224 -11.52 -11.67 6.80
N PRO A 225 -12.47 -10.71 6.87
CA PRO A 225 -13.76 -10.94 7.50
C PRO A 225 -14.56 -12.05 6.81
N ILE A 226 -14.51 -12.13 5.48
CA ILE A 226 -15.24 -13.15 4.72
C ILE A 226 -14.70 -14.55 5.01
N LEU A 227 -13.38 -14.75 4.92
CA LEU A 227 -12.77 -16.05 5.23
C LEU A 227 -12.99 -16.45 6.69
N SER A 228 -12.86 -15.50 7.62
CA SER A 228 -13.16 -15.73 9.04
C SER A 228 -14.59 -16.21 9.24
N ALA A 229 -15.55 -15.57 8.58
CA ALA A 229 -16.96 -15.91 8.70
C ALA A 229 -17.29 -17.26 8.04
N SER A 230 -16.72 -17.56 6.88
CA SER A 230 -16.89 -18.85 6.19
C SER A 230 -16.27 -20.00 6.98
N ALA A 231 -15.11 -19.79 7.60
CA ALA A 231 -14.47 -20.79 8.45
C ALA A 231 -15.28 -21.05 9.73
N GLN A 232 -15.78 -19.99 10.38
CA GLN A 232 -16.66 -20.13 11.55
C GLN A 232 -17.91 -20.93 11.20
N PHE A 233 -18.59 -20.56 10.11
CA PHE A 233 -19.81 -21.26 9.68
C PHE A 233 -19.58 -22.74 9.40
N TRP A 234 -18.47 -23.08 8.73
CA TRP A 234 -18.10 -24.47 8.45
C TRP A 234 -17.79 -25.28 9.71
N LEU A 235 -17.15 -24.66 10.72
CA LEU A 235 -16.88 -25.31 12.00
C LEU A 235 -18.17 -25.55 12.80
N ASP A 236 -19.08 -24.59 12.79
CA ASP A 236 -20.36 -24.67 13.50
C ASP A 236 -21.23 -25.80 12.91
N GLU A 237 -21.31 -25.91 11.59
CA GLU A 237 -22.08 -26.96 10.91
C GLU A 237 -21.55 -28.37 11.22
N ARG A 238 -20.23 -28.53 11.35
CA ARG A 238 -19.60 -29.83 11.65
C ARG A 238 -19.60 -30.20 13.15
N GLY A 239 -20.21 -29.39 14.01
CA GLY A 239 -20.14 -29.57 15.47
C GLY A 239 -18.73 -29.38 16.08
N ALA A 240 -17.74 -29.05 15.23
CA ALA A 240 -16.37 -28.72 15.60
C ALA A 240 -16.24 -27.31 16.20
N GLY A 241 -17.32 -26.51 16.15
CA GLY A 241 -17.46 -25.27 16.92
C GLY A 241 -17.21 -25.50 18.42
N SER A 242 -17.47 -26.71 18.94
CA SER A 242 -17.12 -27.08 20.32
C SER A 242 -15.61 -27.18 20.59
N TRP A 243 -14.80 -27.56 19.59
CA TRP A 243 -13.34 -27.71 19.65
C TRP A 243 -12.59 -26.37 19.52
N VAL A 244 -13.08 -25.45 18.68
CA VAL A 244 -12.43 -24.15 18.40
C VAL A 244 -13.12 -22.98 19.13
N GLY A 245 -14.35 -23.18 19.62
CA GLY A 245 -15.23 -22.11 20.05
C GLY A 245 -16.28 -22.51 21.08
N SER A 246 -16.03 -23.50 21.96
CA SER A 246 -16.79 -23.59 23.22
C SER A 246 -16.36 -22.47 24.17
N THR A 247 -16.79 -21.24 23.83
CA THR A 247 -16.86 -20.10 24.74
C THR A 247 -17.76 -20.38 25.96
N VAL A 248 -18.43 -21.54 25.99
CA VAL A 248 -19.31 -22.02 27.06
C VAL A 248 -18.63 -23.03 28.03
N SER A 249 -17.52 -23.70 27.69
CA SER A 249 -16.99 -24.80 28.54
C SER A 249 -15.53 -24.69 29.01
N SER A 250 -14.72 -23.76 28.50
CA SER A 250 -13.39 -23.49 29.07
C SER A 250 -13.53 -22.65 30.35
N PRO A 251 -12.89 -23.02 31.49
CA PRO A 251 -12.87 -22.18 32.68
C PRO A 251 -12.42 -20.75 32.35
N ARG A 252 -13.17 -19.74 32.81
CA ARG A 252 -12.85 -18.31 32.58
C ARG A 252 -11.42 -17.95 32.96
N SER A 253 -10.84 -18.65 33.95
CA SER A 253 -9.45 -18.51 34.40
C SER A 253 -8.43 -18.94 33.34
N ARG A 254 -8.64 -20.09 32.68
CA ARG A 254 -7.75 -20.59 31.61
C ARG A 254 -7.73 -19.63 30.41
N ARG A 255 -8.89 -19.10 30.01
CA ARG A 255 -8.98 -18.11 28.94
C ARG A 255 -8.27 -16.80 29.28
N ARG A 256 -8.45 -16.30 30.52
CA ARG A 256 -7.72 -15.12 31.00
C ARG A 256 -6.21 -15.34 30.99
N LEU A 257 -5.74 -16.52 31.40
CA LEU A 257 -4.33 -16.87 31.38
C LEU A 257 -3.79 -16.90 29.95
N VAL A 258 -4.46 -17.59 29.01
CA VAL A 258 -4.04 -17.64 27.60
C VAL A 258 -3.98 -16.24 27.00
N ASN A 259 -5.02 -15.41 27.20
CA ASN A 259 -5.03 -14.04 26.70
C ASN A 259 -3.92 -13.19 27.34
N ALA A 260 -3.67 -13.35 28.64
CA ALA A 260 -2.58 -12.65 29.32
C ALA A 260 -1.22 -13.08 28.77
N VAL A 261 -0.99 -14.38 28.54
CA VAL A 261 0.25 -14.91 27.96
C VAL A 261 0.44 -14.38 26.54
N VAL A 262 -0.59 -14.44 25.69
CA VAL A 262 -0.55 -13.90 24.32
C VAL A 262 -0.28 -12.40 24.33
N MET A 263 -0.94 -11.65 25.21
CA MET A 263 -0.75 -10.20 25.32
C MET A 263 0.64 -9.84 25.83
N VAL A 264 1.15 -10.53 26.85
CA VAL A 264 2.52 -10.33 27.35
C VAL A 264 3.54 -10.70 26.28
N ALA A 265 3.38 -11.85 25.61
CA ALA A 265 4.26 -12.25 24.52
C ALA A 265 4.26 -11.23 23.38
N PHE A 266 3.09 -10.70 23.02
CA PHE A 266 2.95 -9.66 22.00
C PHE A 266 3.63 -8.36 22.43
N VAL A 267 3.39 -7.87 23.65
CA VAL A 267 4.03 -6.65 24.18
C VAL A 267 5.55 -6.81 24.24
N VAL A 268 6.04 -7.94 24.74
CA VAL A 268 7.48 -8.23 24.79
C VAL A 268 8.05 -8.28 23.38
N PHE A 269 7.41 -8.99 22.45
CA PHE A 269 7.82 -9.03 21.05
C PHE A 269 7.86 -7.63 20.43
N THR A 270 6.83 -6.82 20.62
CA THR A 270 6.78 -5.44 20.10
C THR A 270 7.90 -4.59 20.67
N ILE A 271 8.13 -4.60 22.00
CA ILE A 271 9.20 -3.84 22.64
C ILE A 271 10.57 -4.27 22.10
N LEU A 272 10.82 -5.59 22.03
CA LEU A 272 12.09 -6.12 21.53
C LEU A 272 12.30 -5.77 20.05
N ARG A 273 11.28 -5.93 19.21
CA ARG A 273 11.36 -5.59 17.78
C ARG A 273 11.56 -4.10 17.56
N VAL A 274 10.83 -3.23 18.27
CA VAL A 274 11.01 -1.77 18.18
C VAL A 274 12.43 -1.39 18.59
N ARG A 275 12.96 -1.94 19.68
CA ARG A 275 14.35 -1.70 20.11
C ARG A 275 15.36 -2.14 19.05
N VAL A 276 15.20 -3.33 18.48
CA VAL A 276 16.09 -3.85 17.42
C VAL A 276 16.03 -2.96 16.17
N VAL A 277 14.83 -2.62 15.70
CA VAL A 277 14.65 -1.78 14.51
C VAL A 277 15.27 -0.39 14.70
N ILE A 278 15.07 0.25 15.86
CA ILE A 278 15.65 1.57 16.15
C ILE A 278 17.17 1.48 16.23
N ARG A 279 17.71 0.48 16.94
CA ARG A 279 19.15 0.31 17.11
C ARG A 279 19.86 0.03 15.78
N ASP A 280 19.26 -0.80 14.93
CA ASP A 280 19.87 -1.25 13.69
C ASP A 280 19.55 -0.31 12.50
N GLN A 281 18.83 0.81 12.74
CA GLN A 281 18.45 1.78 11.72
C GLN A 281 19.66 2.38 10.97
N PRO A 282 20.73 2.87 11.62
CA PRO A 282 21.87 3.44 10.90
C PRO A 282 22.58 2.41 10.02
N LYS A 283 22.66 1.16 10.49
CA LYS A 283 23.22 0.04 9.73
C LYS A 283 22.37 -0.25 8.49
N THR A 284 21.04 -0.25 8.65
CA THR A 284 20.09 -0.50 7.57
C THR A 284 20.13 0.62 6.53
N GLU A 285 20.24 1.89 6.98
CA GLU A 285 20.43 3.06 6.13
C GLU A 285 21.72 2.93 5.31
N ALA A 286 22.84 2.61 5.94
CA ALA A 286 24.13 2.40 5.28
C ALA A 286 24.13 1.19 4.32
N GLN A 287 23.24 0.21 4.49
CA GLN A 287 23.14 -0.94 3.58
C GLN A 287 22.33 -0.64 2.30
N HIS A 288 21.37 0.27 2.37
CA HIS A 288 20.45 0.56 1.25
C HIS A 288 20.73 1.89 0.56
N PHE A 289 21.40 2.83 1.23
CA PHE A 289 21.67 4.17 0.72
C PHE A 289 23.16 4.49 0.75
N PRO A 290 23.67 5.26 -0.24
CA PRO A 290 25.09 5.50 -0.41
C PRO A 290 25.59 6.62 0.52
N ALA A 291 25.72 6.31 1.81
CA ALA A 291 26.20 7.24 2.84
C ALA A 291 27.66 7.70 2.59
N GLY A 292 28.47 6.83 1.99
CA GLY A 292 29.84 7.15 1.56
C GLY A 292 29.88 8.26 0.50
N THR A 293 29.02 8.17 -0.51
CA THR A 293 28.83 9.21 -1.54
C THR A 293 28.44 10.55 -0.92
N VAL A 294 27.49 10.58 0.02
CA VAL A 294 27.11 11.84 0.72
C VAL A 294 28.31 12.44 1.45
N SER A 295 29.07 11.63 2.18
CA SER A 295 30.27 12.06 2.91
C SER A 295 31.37 12.55 1.97
N PHE A 296 31.49 11.96 0.78
CA PHE A 296 32.40 12.39 -0.27
C PHE A 296 31.98 13.75 -0.88
N LEU A 297 30.71 13.90 -1.26
CA LEU A 297 30.19 15.16 -1.84
C LEU A 297 30.34 16.33 -0.87
N ALA A 298 30.10 16.12 0.43
CA ALA A 298 30.26 17.15 1.44
C ALA A 298 31.70 17.70 1.52
N ARG A 299 32.70 16.85 1.27
CA ARG A 299 34.13 17.19 1.34
C ARG A 299 34.67 17.76 0.03
N GLN A 300 34.42 17.07 -1.09
CA GLN A 300 35.03 17.42 -2.38
C GLN A 300 34.20 18.41 -3.20
N ARG A 301 32.89 18.51 -2.93
CA ARG A 301 31.95 19.43 -3.58
C ARG A 301 32.08 19.46 -5.12
N PRO A 302 31.97 18.30 -5.81
CA PRO A 302 32.01 18.26 -7.27
C PRO A 302 30.88 19.11 -7.89
N PRO A 303 31.03 19.65 -9.10
CA PRO A 303 30.04 20.56 -9.66
C PRO A 303 28.73 19.83 -10.03
N GLY A 304 27.59 20.39 -9.63
CA GLY A 304 26.29 20.02 -10.20
C GLY A 304 26.06 20.72 -11.56
N PRO A 305 24.98 20.45 -12.32
CA PRO A 305 23.86 19.57 -11.99
C PRO A 305 24.25 18.10 -11.85
N ILE A 306 23.61 17.41 -10.91
CA ILE A 306 23.83 15.98 -10.66
C ILE A 306 22.77 15.14 -11.38
N LEU A 307 23.12 13.92 -11.81
CA LEU A 307 22.17 12.85 -12.15
C LEU A 307 22.34 11.72 -11.15
N ASN A 308 21.28 11.40 -10.42
CA ASN A 308 21.29 10.38 -9.37
C ASN A 308 20.39 9.19 -9.71
N ASN A 309 20.61 8.09 -9.00
CA ASN A 309 19.70 6.94 -9.02
C ASN A 309 18.32 7.32 -8.45
N TYR A 310 17.25 6.83 -9.10
CA TYR A 310 15.85 7.04 -8.73
C TYR A 310 15.57 6.74 -7.25
N ASN A 311 16.02 5.59 -6.75
CA ASN A 311 15.76 5.13 -5.38
C ASN A 311 16.55 5.91 -4.33
N TRP A 312 17.59 6.65 -4.72
CA TRP A 312 18.39 7.47 -3.81
C TRP A 312 17.93 8.92 -3.74
N GLY A 313 17.05 9.37 -4.63
CA GLY A 313 16.66 10.79 -4.73
C GLY A 313 16.11 11.35 -3.42
N GLY A 314 15.19 10.64 -2.75
CA GLY A 314 14.66 11.08 -1.46
C GLY A 314 15.72 11.17 -0.36
N TYR A 315 16.68 10.24 -0.37
CA TYR A 315 17.81 10.24 0.56
C TYR A 315 18.75 11.42 0.31
N PHE A 316 19.07 11.69 -0.96
CA PHE A 316 19.90 12.84 -1.34
C PHE A 316 19.21 14.17 -1.08
N ILE A 317 17.89 14.29 -1.27
CA ILE A 317 17.14 15.48 -0.84
C ILE A 317 17.34 15.70 0.67
N ALA A 318 17.21 14.65 1.49
CA ALA A 318 17.31 14.78 2.94
C ALA A 318 18.72 15.15 3.45
N LYS A 319 19.78 14.79 2.72
CA LYS A 319 21.18 14.96 3.18
C LYS A 319 21.98 16.03 2.45
N LEU A 320 21.59 16.39 1.23
CA LEU A 320 22.36 17.25 0.34
C LEU A 320 21.62 18.52 -0.10
N TYR A 321 20.34 18.69 0.26
CA TYR A 321 19.62 19.94 0.00
C TYR A 321 19.98 21.00 1.06
N PRO A 322 20.20 22.27 0.68
CA PRO A 322 19.99 22.87 -0.65
C PRO A 322 21.19 22.82 -1.61
N GLU A 323 22.34 22.32 -1.19
CA GLU A 323 23.60 22.37 -1.95
C GLU A 323 23.53 21.62 -3.29
N TYR A 324 22.91 20.45 -3.30
CA TYR A 324 22.64 19.67 -4.50
C TYR A 324 21.16 19.44 -4.70
N ARG A 325 20.67 19.77 -5.89
CA ARG A 325 19.33 19.39 -6.35
C ARG A 325 19.42 18.07 -7.09
N VAL A 326 18.59 17.11 -6.68
CA VAL A 326 18.50 15.81 -7.34
C VAL A 326 17.87 15.95 -8.73
N PHE A 327 18.26 15.06 -9.64
CA PHE A 327 17.64 14.96 -10.97
C PHE A 327 16.26 14.31 -10.88
N ILE A 328 16.17 13.25 -10.06
CA ILE A 328 14.97 12.42 -9.95
C ILE A 328 14.85 11.82 -8.54
N ASP A 329 13.62 11.55 -8.10
CA ASP A 329 13.32 10.83 -6.86
C ASP A 329 12.07 9.95 -6.97
N GLY A 330 11.74 9.24 -5.89
CA GLY A 330 10.66 8.25 -5.81
C GLY A 330 9.23 8.74 -6.09
N ARG A 331 9.01 10.03 -6.36
CA ARG A 331 7.70 10.64 -6.66
C ARG A 331 7.41 10.62 -8.17
N ALA A 332 7.37 9.43 -8.77
CA ALA A 332 7.17 9.25 -10.22
C ALA A 332 5.93 9.98 -10.77
N ASP A 333 4.88 10.12 -9.98
CA ASP A 333 3.63 10.80 -10.35
C ASP A 333 3.80 12.31 -10.63
N LEU A 334 4.92 12.93 -10.19
CA LEU A 334 5.20 14.35 -10.40
C LEU A 334 6.03 14.63 -11.67
N TYR A 335 6.67 13.63 -12.25
CA TYR A 335 7.59 13.80 -13.39
C TYR A 335 6.92 13.62 -14.75
N GLY A 336 5.88 12.77 -14.82
CA GLY A 336 5.18 12.45 -16.06
C GLY A 336 5.93 11.45 -16.95
N ASP A 337 5.21 10.86 -17.91
CA ASP A 337 5.72 9.75 -18.72
C ASP A 337 6.96 10.13 -19.54
N SER A 338 6.96 11.29 -20.21
CA SER A 338 8.08 11.69 -21.07
C SER A 338 9.40 11.83 -20.31
N PHE A 339 9.38 12.45 -19.13
CA PHE A 339 10.58 12.63 -18.32
C PHE A 339 11.08 11.28 -17.76
N MET A 340 10.16 10.42 -17.32
CA MET A 340 10.50 9.10 -16.81
C MET A 340 11.10 8.20 -17.91
N ASP A 341 10.54 8.26 -19.13
CA ASP A 341 11.06 7.54 -20.30
C ASP A 341 12.46 8.04 -20.69
N ASP A 342 12.70 9.36 -20.66
CA ASP A 342 14.02 9.96 -20.91
C ASP A 342 15.06 9.54 -19.85
N PHE A 343 14.68 9.54 -18.57
CA PHE A 343 15.53 9.05 -17.49
C PHE A 343 15.83 7.55 -17.67
N TYR A 344 14.81 6.75 -17.97
CA TYR A 344 14.97 5.31 -18.22
C TYR A 344 15.94 5.06 -19.38
N ALA A 345 15.78 5.79 -20.48
CA ALA A 345 16.65 5.68 -21.65
C ALA A 345 18.09 6.03 -21.31
N THR A 346 18.30 7.10 -20.53
CA THR A 346 19.61 7.53 -20.04
C THR A 346 20.27 6.45 -19.18
N TYR A 347 19.52 5.88 -18.23
CA TYR A 347 20.02 4.88 -17.29
C TYR A 347 20.38 3.56 -17.98
N HIS A 348 19.54 3.11 -18.94
CA HIS A 348 19.66 1.82 -19.63
C HIS A 348 20.37 1.89 -20.99
N LEU A 349 20.86 3.06 -21.39
CA LEU A 349 21.55 3.28 -22.67
C LEU A 349 20.71 2.94 -23.91
N THR A 350 19.40 3.19 -23.88
CA THR A 350 18.53 2.98 -25.05
C THR A 350 18.60 4.18 -26.02
N GLU A 351 17.79 4.18 -27.07
CA GLU A 351 17.76 5.28 -28.04
C GLU A 351 17.58 6.64 -27.37
N GLY A 352 18.42 7.62 -27.72
CA GLY A 352 18.36 8.98 -27.18
C GLY A 352 18.98 9.18 -25.79
N TRP A 353 19.65 8.18 -25.20
CA TRP A 353 20.17 8.22 -23.82
C TRP A 353 21.07 9.43 -23.47
N LYS A 354 21.78 10.02 -24.45
CA LYS A 354 22.64 11.20 -24.23
C LYS A 354 21.84 12.49 -24.07
N ARG A 355 20.63 12.56 -24.64
CA ARG A 355 19.82 13.78 -24.71
C ARG A 355 19.59 14.41 -23.34
N PRO A 356 19.21 13.67 -22.28
CA PRO A 356 18.99 14.29 -20.97
C PRO A 356 20.29 14.78 -20.32
N ILE A 357 21.41 14.08 -20.52
CA ILE A 357 22.73 14.52 -20.01
C ILE A 357 23.11 15.88 -20.62
N GLU A 358 22.93 16.01 -21.93
CA GLU A 358 23.23 17.24 -22.68
C GLU A 358 22.22 18.35 -22.39
N GLN A 359 20.92 18.05 -22.45
CA GLN A 359 19.85 19.02 -22.23
C GLN A 359 19.92 19.66 -20.83
N TRP A 360 20.18 18.84 -19.81
CA TRP A 360 20.27 19.29 -18.42
C TRP A 360 21.69 19.67 -17.99
N GLN A 361 22.65 19.62 -18.92
CA GLN A 361 24.06 19.96 -18.69
C GLN A 361 24.63 19.25 -17.46
N ILE A 362 24.37 17.94 -17.34
CA ILE A 362 24.76 17.14 -16.19
C ILE A 362 26.29 17.10 -16.09
N ARG A 363 26.82 17.49 -14.93
CA ARG A 363 28.28 17.53 -14.67
C ARG A 363 28.77 16.47 -13.69
N THR A 364 27.86 15.88 -12.92
CA THR A 364 28.19 14.84 -11.94
C THR A 364 27.13 13.74 -11.97
N ILE A 365 27.55 12.49 -11.91
CA ILE A 365 26.66 11.31 -11.94
C ILE A 365 26.90 10.46 -10.69
N LEU A 366 25.81 10.08 -10.03
CA LEU A 366 25.77 9.36 -8.75
C LEU A 366 24.92 8.08 -8.92
N LEU A 367 25.55 6.97 -9.28
CA LEU A 367 24.84 5.73 -9.66
C LEU A 367 25.48 4.47 -9.05
N PRO A 368 24.75 3.35 -9.00
CA PRO A 368 25.31 2.04 -8.64
C PRO A 368 26.49 1.65 -9.56
N PRO A 369 27.51 0.93 -9.04
CA PRO A 369 28.68 0.54 -9.83
C PRO A 369 28.35 -0.35 -11.04
N ASP A 370 27.25 -1.08 -10.99
CA ASP A 370 26.74 -2.00 -12.01
C ASP A 370 25.75 -1.35 -12.99
N ALA A 371 25.43 -0.06 -12.83
CA ALA A 371 24.53 0.64 -13.74
C ALA A 371 25.12 0.70 -15.17
N PRO A 372 24.35 0.36 -16.23
CA PRO A 372 24.84 0.38 -17.61
C PRO A 372 25.49 1.71 -17.99
N LEU A 373 24.87 2.83 -17.61
CA LEU A 373 25.40 4.17 -17.86
C LEU A 373 26.80 4.39 -17.24
N VAL A 374 27.08 3.87 -16.05
CA VAL A 374 28.41 3.99 -15.41
C VAL A 374 29.46 3.29 -16.26
N THR A 375 29.16 2.08 -16.74
CA THR A 375 30.06 1.31 -17.61
C THR A 375 30.37 2.05 -18.91
N ALA A 376 29.35 2.63 -19.55
CA ALA A 376 29.53 3.37 -20.81
C ALA A 376 30.28 4.71 -20.64
N LEU A 377 30.16 5.38 -19.49
CA LEU A 377 30.83 6.66 -19.26
C LEU A 377 32.28 6.50 -18.78
N ARG A 378 32.62 5.39 -18.12
CA ARG A 378 34.02 5.08 -17.75
C ARG A 378 34.95 4.98 -18.95
N SER A 379 34.44 4.62 -20.13
CA SER A 379 35.22 4.55 -21.38
C SER A 379 35.25 5.88 -22.15
N GLN A 380 34.53 6.91 -21.70
CA GLN A 380 34.50 8.21 -22.39
C GLN A 380 35.57 9.17 -21.85
N PRO A 381 36.33 9.86 -22.72
CA PRO A 381 37.40 10.77 -22.30
C PRO A 381 36.91 11.94 -21.43
N GLY A 382 35.65 12.33 -21.58
CA GLY A 382 35.05 13.47 -20.90
C GLY A 382 34.60 13.22 -19.46
N TRP A 383 34.59 11.97 -18.99
CA TRP A 383 34.11 11.62 -17.64
C TRP A 383 35.21 10.97 -16.83
N LYS A 384 35.46 11.47 -15.62
CA LYS A 384 36.42 10.89 -14.68
C LYS A 384 35.72 10.39 -13.43
N GLN A 385 36.10 9.20 -12.98
CA GLN A 385 35.66 8.67 -11.70
C GLN A 385 36.45 9.32 -10.57
N ILE A 386 35.74 9.96 -9.64
CA ILE A 386 36.34 10.66 -8.48
C ILE A 386 36.02 9.96 -7.16
N TYR A 387 35.04 9.04 -7.14
CA TYR A 387 34.71 8.21 -5.99
C TYR A 387 34.10 6.89 -6.43
N SER A 388 34.37 5.83 -5.66
CA SER A 388 33.72 4.53 -5.81
C SER A 388 33.74 3.78 -4.48
N ASP A 389 32.62 3.14 -4.14
CA ASP A 389 32.52 2.14 -3.09
C ASP A 389 31.68 0.95 -3.59
N SER A 390 31.29 0.05 -2.68
CA SER A 390 30.47 -1.12 -3.02
C SER A 390 29.03 -0.78 -3.42
N GLN A 391 28.56 0.43 -3.15
CA GLN A 391 27.17 0.84 -3.39
C GLN A 391 27.02 1.85 -4.52
N SER A 392 28.05 2.67 -4.76
CA SER A 392 27.94 3.87 -5.58
C SER A 392 29.26 4.28 -6.24
N VAL A 393 29.13 4.93 -7.39
CA VAL A 393 30.20 5.56 -8.15
C VAL A 393 29.85 7.02 -8.40
N VAL A 394 30.85 7.90 -8.28
CA VAL A 394 30.73 9.31 -8.68
C VAL A 394 31.63 9.57 -9.89
N LEU A 395 31.00 9.96 -10.99
CA LEU A 395 31.68 10.42 -12.21
C LEU A 395 31.47 11.93 -12.37
N THR A 396 32.48 12.67 -12.83
CA THR A 396 32.34 14.10 -13.14
C THR A 396 33.06 14.48 -14.43
N THR A 397 32.57 15.54 -15.10
CA THR A 397 33.20 16.11 -16.32
C THR A 397 34.24 17.19 -16.02
N ASP A 398 34.28 17.71 -14.80
CA ASP A 398 35.16 18.80 -14.41
C ASP A 398 36.07 18.34 -13.26
N VAL A 399 37.28 17.92 -13.63
CA VAL A 399 38.34 17.67 -12.67
C VAL A 399 39.18 18.92 -12.59
N ARG A 400 38.90 19.74 -11.57
CA ARG A 400 39.83 20.81 -11.19
C ARG A 400 41.21 20.16 -10.97
N PRO A 401 42.27 20.66 -11.64
CA PRO A 401 43.61 20.13 -11.47
C PRO A 401 44.12 20.23 -10.03
#